data_AF-A0A076N4G9-F1
#
_entry.id   AF-A0A076N4G9-F1
#
_cell.length_a   1.000
_cell.length_b   1.000
_cell.length_c   1.000
_cell.angle_alpha   90.00
_cell.angle_beta   90.00
_cell.angle_gamma   90.00
#
_symmetry.space_group_name_H-M   'P 1'
#
loop_
_entity.id
_entity.type
_entity.pdbx_description
1 polymer ?
#
loop_
_entity_poly.entity_id
_entity_poly.type
_entity_poly.pdbx_seq_one_letter_code
_entity_poly.pdbx_strand_id
1 'polypeptide(L)'
;GLVISDDDQGIQFLSDFREKMQGNDLCLAFVNVIPLNMDLYYTRAKKYYEQIVTSLANVVVIYGEINSTLKVSFRRWANLGIRRIWVTTSQWDVITNTGRDINFDSFYGAFTFSNHHHEIPNFKKFIQSMNTSQYPIDFSVLRSEWMYFHCLDIESKCRTQSKCALNNSLKWFASQGFDIAMNDESYNLY
;
A
#
# COMPACT_ATOMS: atom_id res chain seq x y z
N GLY A 1 -2.99 -10.65 16.20
CA GLY A 1 -4.34 -10.45 15.62
C GLY A 1 -4.26 -10.65 14.13
N LEU A 2 -5.41 -10.83 13.48
CA LEU A 2 -5.49 -11.02 12.04
C LEU A 2 -6.58 -10.12 11.44
N VAL A 3 -6.27 -9.48 10.32
CA VAL A 3 -7.21 -8.67 9.54
C VAL A 3 -7.18 -9.17 8.10
N ILE A 4 -8.35 -9.48 7.55
CA ILE A 4 -8.48 -9.99 6.18
C ILE A 4 -9.58 -9.27 5.41
N SER A 5 -9.53 -9.31 4.08
CA SER A 5 -10.68 -8.99 3.23
C SER A 5 -11.74 -10.09 3.28
N ASP A 6 -13.00 -9.70 3.10
CA ASP A 6 -14.15 -10.60 2.97
C ASP A 6 -14.30 -11.07 1.51
N ASP A 7 -13.27 -11.78 1.03
CA ASP A 7 -13.22 -12.41 -0.28
C ASP A 7 -12.68 -13.84 -0.18
N ASP A 8 -12.78 -14.61 -1.26
CA ASP A 8 -12.37 -16.01 -1.27
C ASP A 8 -10.89 -16.20 -0.87
N GLN A 9 -10.02 -15.26 -1.27
CA GLN A 9 -8.59 -15.33 -0.94
C GLN A 9 -8.34 -15.09 0.56
N GLY A 10 -8.99 -14.10 1.14
CA GLY A 10 -8.91 -13.76 2.56
C GLY A 10 -9.47 -14.87 3.43
N ILE A 11 -10.62 -15.44 3.05
CA ILE A 11 -11.24 -16.56 3.78
C ILE A 11 -10.39 -17.82 3.69
N GLN A 12 -9.84 -18.15 2.51
CA GLN A 12 -8.90 -19.25 2.36
C GLN A 12 -7.65 -19.04 3.23
N PHE A 13 -7.05 -17.84 3.17
CA PHE A 13 -5.91 -17.50 4.00
C PHE A 13 -6.20 -17.64 5.49
N LEU A 14 -7.38 -17.22 5.97
CA LEU A 14 -7.78 -17.40 7.37
C LEU A 14 -7.80 -18.88 7.79
N SER A 15 -8.28 -19.75 6.92
CA SER A 15 -8.32 -21.20 7.16
C SER A 15 -6.90 -21.75 7.30
N ASP A 16 -6.07 -21.51 6.29
CA ASP A 16 -4.69 -22.01 6.25
C ASP A 16 -3.84 -21.44 7.39
N PHE A 17 -4.02 -20.15 7.67
CA PHE A 17 -3.32 -19.46 8.75
C PHE A 17 -3.70 -20.03 10.11
N ARG A 18 -4.98 -20.35 10.35
CA ARG A 18 -5.41 -21.00 11.61
C ARG A 18 -4.80 -22.37 11.79
N GLU A 19 -4.78 -23.20 10.73
CA GLU A 19 -4.16 -24.53 10.77
C GLU A 19 -2.67 -24.41 11.13
N LYS A 20 -1.94 -23.51 10.47
CA LYS A 20 -0.52 -23.27 10.75
C LYS A 20 -0.26 -22.72 12.15
N MET A 21 -1.11 -21.83 12.65
CA MET A 21 -0.95 -21.26 13.99
C MET A 21 -1.20 -22.32 15.07
N GLN A 22 -2.22 -23.15 14.90
CA GLN A 22 -2.50 -24.27 15.81
C GLN A 22 -1.35 -25.27 15.86
N GLY A 23 -0.73 -25.56 14.72
CA GLY A 23 0.46 -26.44 14.67
C GLY A 23 1.71 -25.86 15.32
N ASN A 24 1.74 -24.57 15.66
CA ASN A 24 2.87 -23.88 16.29
C ASN A 24 2.53 -23.32 17.69
N ASP A 25 1.44 -23.78 18.32
CA ASP A 25 0.97 -23.30 19.63
C ASP A 25 0.73 -21.78 19.70
N LEU A 26 0.34 -21.16 18.57
CA LEU A 26 0.03 -19.74 18.47
C LEU A 26 -1.48 -19.49 18.43
N CYS A 27 -1.91 -18.42 19.10
CA CYS A 27 -3.33 -18.04 19.21
C CYS A 27 -3.64 -16.70 18.55
N LEU A 28 -4.83 -16.60 17.96
CA LEU A 28 -5.37 -15.35 17.44
C LEU A 28 -6.24 -14.65 18.51
N ALA A 29 -5.78 -13.51 19.02
CA ALA A 29 -6.55 -12.71 19.97
C ALA A 29 -7.81 -12.06 19.36
N PHE A 30 -7.80 -11.79 18.05
CA PHE A 30 -8.94 -11.30 17.28
C PHE A 30 -8.75 -11.62 15.80
N VAL A 31 -9.88 -11.68 15.09
CA VAL A 31 -9.95 -11.78 13.62
C VAL A 31 -10.96 -10.75 13.13
N ASN A 32 -10.51 -9.82 12.29
CA ASN A 32 -11.35 -8.83 11.64
C ASN A 32 -11.50 -9.19 10.16
N VAL A 33 -12.72 -9.51 9.75
CA VAL A 33 -13.05 -9.74 8.34
C VAL A 33 -13.69 -8.46 7.81
N ILE A 34 -13.00 -7.80 6.88
CA ILE A 34 -13.36 -6.47 6.39
C ILE A 34 -14.17 -6.62 5.09
N PRO A 35 -15.46 -6.21 5.08
CA PRO A 35 -16.34 -6.40 3.93
C PRO A 35 -15.92 -5.52 2.76
N LEU A 36 -15.97 -6.04 1.52
CA LEU A 36 -15.68 -5.26 0.31
C LEU A 36 -16.70 -4.14 0.07
N ASN A 37 -17.92 -4.29 0.58
CA ASN A 37 -18.96 -3.27 0.49
C ASN A 37 -18.72 -2.13 1.50
N MET A 38 -18.64 -0.90 0.99
CA MET A 38 -18.33 0.30 1.79
C MET A 38 -19.40 0.64 2.84
N ASP A 39 -20.68 0.44 2.57
CA ASP A 39 -21.76 0.74 3.52
C ASP A 39 -21.68 -0.22 4.71
N LEU A 40 -21.52 -1.51 4.43
CA LEU A 40 -21.30 -2.53 5.47
C LEU A 40 -20.03 -2.26 6.26
N TYR A 41 -18.93 -1.86 5.59
CA TYR A 41 -17.70 -1.46 6.27
C TYR A 41 -17.95 -0.30 7.24
N TYR A 42 -18.64 0.75 6.81
CA TYR A 42 -18.87 1.94 7.65
C TYR A 42 -19.60 1.60 8.96
N THR A 43 -20.61 0.72 8.88
CA THR A 43 -21.35 0.27 10.08
C THR A 43 -20.48 -0.51 11.07
N ARG A 44 -19.40 -1.16 10.61
CA ARG A 44 -18.54 -2.04 11.42
C ARG A 44 -17.17 -1.44 11.76
N ALA A 45 -16.79 -0.34 11.11
CA ALA A 45 -15.44 0.24 11.23
C ALA A 45 -15.04 0.57 12.67
N LYS A 46 -15.99 1.08 13.48
CA LYS A 46 -15.76 1.34 14.91
C LYS A 46 -15.41 0.07 15.68
N LYS A 47 -16.12 -1.03 15.43
CA LYS A 47 -15.87 -2.32 16.07
C LYS A 47 -14.48 -2.85 15.73
N TYR A 48 -14.06 -2.77 14.47
CA TYR A 48 -12.72 -3.21 14.06
C TYR A 48 -11.61 -2.42 14.75
N TYR A 49 -11.78 -1.09 14.84
CA TYR A 49 -10.88 -0.22 15.59
C TYR A 49 -10.80 -0.62 17.06
N GLU A 50 -11.94 -0.78 17.74
CA GLU A 50 -12.01 -1.17 19.15
C GLU A 50 -11.33 -2.51 19.41
N GLN A 51 -11.54 -3.52 18.55
CA GLN A 51 -10.87 -4.82 18.67
C GLN A 51 -9.34 -4.72 18.59
N ILE A 52 -8.81 -3.85 17.72
CA ILE A 52 -7.36 -3.68 17.57
C ILE A 52 -6.75 -2.97 18.78
N VAL A 53 -7.37 -1.88 19.26
CA VAL A 53 -6.80 -1.05 20.34
C VAL A 53 -6.95 -1.69 21.72
N THR A 54 -8.03 -2.44 21.96
CA THR A 54 -8.27 -3.14 23.24
C THR A 54 -7.51 -4.45 23.37
N SER A 55 -7.07 -5.04 22.26
CA SER A 55 -6.30 -6.28 22.28
C SER A 55 -4.90 -6.07 22.85
N LEU A 56 -4.45 -7.04 23.65
CA LEU A 56 -3.06 -7.16 24.13
C LEU A 56 -2.10 -7.67 23.05
N ALA A 57 -2.59 -8.07 21.89
CA ALA A 57 -1.74 -8.56 20.81
C ALA A 57 -0.93 -7.42 20.18
N ASN A 58 0.40 -7.54 20.23
CA ASN A 58 1.32 -6.57 19.63
C ASN A 58 1.47 -6.73 18.11
N VAL A 59 1.36 -7.97 17.62
CA VAL A 59 1.52 -8.30 16.20
C VAL A 59 0.16 -8.43 15.53
N VAL A 60 -0.01 -7.77 14.38
CA VAL A 60 -1.22 -7.84 13.57
C VAL A 60 -0.85 -8.17 12.13
N VAL A 61 -1.33 -9.32 11.65
CA VAL A 61 -1.17 -9.75 10.26
C VAL A 61 -2.32 -9.16 9.43
N ILE A 62 -2.00 -8.61 8.26
CA ILE A 62 -2.98 -8.15 7.27
C ILE A 62 -2.78 -8.91 5.98
N TYR A 63 -3.86 -9.43 5.42
CA TYR A 63 -3.85 -10.11 4.14
C TYR A 63 -5.15 -9.87 3.38
N GLY A 64 -5.09 -9.57 2.09
CA GLY A 64 -6.29 -9.39 1.27
C GLY A 64 -6.11 -8.38 0.15
N GLU A 65 -7.19 -8.14 -0.60
CA GLU A 65 -7.19 -7.25 -1.74
C GLU A 65 -6.84 -5.81 -1.34
N ILE A 66 -5.77 -5.27 -1.94
CA ILE A 66 -5.28 -3.93 -1.62
C ILE A 66 -6.24 -2.82 -2.08
N ASN A 67 -6.97 -3.00 -3.17
CA ASN A 67 -7.88 -1.97 -3.68
C ASN A 67 -9.30 -2.08 -3.08
N SER A 68 -9.38 -2.56 -1.84
CA SER A 68 -10.63 -2.74 -1.09
C SER A 68 -10.75 -1.80 0.12
N THR A 69 -11.84 -1.94 0.85
CA THR A 69 -12.09 -1.33 2.16
C THR A 69 -11.00 -1.67 3.21
N LEU A 70 -10.22 -2.73 3.00
CA LEU A 70 -9.08 -3.09 3.83
C LEU A 70 -7.98 -2.02 3.78
N LYS A 71 -7.69 -1.44 2.60
CA LYS A 71 -6.75 -0.31 2.45
C LYS A 71 -7.25 0.96 3.11
N VAL A 72 -8.55 1.21 3.03
CA VAL A 72 -9.20 2.33 3.74
C VAL A 72 -9.05 2.16 5.25
N SER A 73 -9.27 0.94 5.76
CA SER A 73 -9.11 0.59 7.17
C SER A 73 -7.68 0.81 7.64
N PHE A 74 -6.72 0.28 6.90
CA PHE A 74 -5.29 0.39 7.21
C PHE A 74 -4.83 1.84 7.27
N ARG A 75 -5.18 2.66 6.27
CA ARG A 75 -4.89 4.11 6.26
C ARG A 75 -5.54 4.82 7.45
N ARG A 76 -6.78 4.49 7.77
CA ARG A 76 -7.49 5.08 8.92
C ARG A 76 -6.78 4.75 10.23
N TRP A 77 -6.33 3.52 10.42
CA TRP A 77 -5.60 3.10 11.63
C TRP A 77 -4.24 3.78 11.75
N ALA A 78 -3.53 3.95 10.64
CA ALA A 78 -2.30 4.74 10.58
C ALA A 78 -2.54 6.19 11.04
N ASN A 79 -3.57 6.84 10.51
CA ASN A 79 -3.94 8.22 10.86
C ASN A 79 -4.40 8.37 12.32
N LEU A 80 -5.02 7.32 12.89
CA LEU A 80 -5.41 7.28 14.31
C LEU A 80 -4.22 6.97 15.24
N GLY A 81 -3.01 6.78 14.70
CA GLY A 81 -1.81 6.54 15.48
C GLY A 81 -1.77 5.17 16.15
N ILE A 82 -2.43 4.15 15.58
CA ILE A 82 -2.40 2.80 16.13
C ILE A 82 -0.99 2.22 16.03
N ARG A 83 -0.39 1.92 17.19
CA ARG A 83 0.95 1.36 17.33
C ARG A 83 0.86 -0.16 17.50
N ARG A 84 1.19 -0.88 16.42
CA ARG A 84 1.31 -2.35 16.36
C ARG A 84 2.50 -2.73 15.48
N ILE A 85 2.98 -3.95 15.63
CA ILE A 85 3.88 -4.58 14.67
C ILE A 85 3.01 -5.15 13.56
N TRP A 86 3.07 -4.54 12.38
CA TRP A 86 2.25 -4.94 11.24
C TRP A 86 3.00 -5.97 10.41
N VAL A 87 2.32 -7.05 10.01
CA VAL A 87 2.87 -8.06 9.10
C VAL A 87 2.00 -8.07 7.84
N THR A 88 2.60 -7.79 6.69
CA THR A 88 1.89 -7.56 5.42
C THR A 88 2.57 -8.27 4.26
N THR A 89 1.95 -8.24 3.07
CA THR A 89 2.60 -8.63 1.81
C THR A 89 3.10 -7.39 1.06
N SER A 90 4.02 -7.58 0.11
CA SER A 90 4.65 -6.55 -0.73
C SER A 90 3.68 -5.65 -1.47
N GLN A 91 2.47 -6.14 -1.75
CA GLN A 91 1.40 -5.33 -2.30
C GLN A 91 1.15 -4.08 -1.45
N TRP A 92 1.28 -4.19 -0.12
CA TRP A 92 1.03 -3.11 0.84
C TRP A 92 2.14 -2.06 0.93
N ASP A 93 3.32 -2.28 0.33
CA ASP A 93 4.45 -1.33 0.36
C ASP A 93 4.13 -0.01 -0.39
N VAL A 94 3.21 -0.03 -1.37
CA VAL A 94 2.78 1.20 -2.08
C VAL A 94 2.03 2.15 -1.14
N ILE A 95 1.35 1.62 -0.12
CA ILE A 95 0.61 2.43 0.86
C ILE A 95 1.56 3.09 1.86
N THR A 96 2.67 2.43 2.20
CA THR A 96 3.66 2.96 3.14
C THR A 96 4.62 3.96 2.50
N ASN A 97 4.89 3.86 1.20
CA ASN A 97 5.87 4.72 0.52
C ASN A 97 5.29 6.06 -0.03
N THR A 98 3.97 6.21 -0.05
CA THR A 98 3.29 7.40 -0.61
C THR A 98 3.07 8.55 0.40
N GLY A 99 3.37 8.35 1.68
CA GLY A 99 3.18 9.36 2.72
C GLY A 99 4.49 9.95 3.23
N ARG A 100 5.08 10.93 2.53
CA ARG A 100 6.09 11.80 3.15
C ARG A 100 5.49 12.77 4.18
N ASP A 101 4.17 13.00 4.12
CA ASP A 101 3.46 13.93 5.00
C ASP A 101 2.60 13.24 6.07
N ILE A 102 2.40 11.92 5.98
CA ILE A 102 1.79 11.15 7.05
C ILE A 102 2.94 10.54 7.82
N ASN A 103 3.22 11.10 9.00
CA ASN A 103 4.22 10.59 9.92
C ASN A 103 3.90 9.12 10.23
N PHE A 104 4.48 8.21 9.47
CA PHE A 104 4.42 6.77 9.68
C PHE A 104 5.26 6.35 10.90
N ASP A 105 5.69 7.29 11.74
CA ASP A 105 6.17 7.07 13.11
C ASP A 105 5.18 6.28 13.99
N SER A 106 3.93 6.10 13.57
CA SER A 106 2.98 5.19 14.22
C SER A 106 3.28 3.70 13.97
N PHE A 107 4.06 3.37 12.94
CA PHE A 107 4.50 2.00 12.65
C PHE A 107 5.80 1.76 13.41
N TYR A 108 5.71 1.01 14.51
CA TYR A 108 6.85 0.47 15.25
C TYR A 108 7.64 -0.60 14.46
N GLY A 109 7.70 -0.48 13.13
CA GLY A 109 8.17 -1.49 12.18
C GLY A 109 7.01 -2.27 11.54
N ALA A 110 7.06 -2.41 10.21
CA ALA A 110 6.25 -3.34 9.45
C ALA A 110 7.16 -4.43 8.86
N PHE A 111 6.71 -5.68 8.92
CA PHE A 111 7.36 -6.81 8.25
C PHE A 111 6.57 -7.13 6.99
N THR A 112 7.21 -6.94 5.84
CA THR A 112 6.59 -7.21 4.55
C THR A 112 7.18 -8.48 3.93
N PHE A 113 6.30 -9.40 3.52
CA PHE A 113 6.68 -10.54 2.68
C PHE A 113 6.65 -10.13 1.20
N SER A 114 7.80 -10.17 0.54
CA SER A 114 7.91 -9.97 -0.91
C SER A 114 8.34 -11.25 -1.62
N ASN A 115 7.90 -11.40 -2.86
CA ASN A 115 8.41 -12.45 -3.71
C ASN A 115 9.86 -12.14 -4.10
N HIS A 116 10.70 -13.17 -4.15
CA HIS A 116 12.06 -13.00 -4.64
C HIS A 116 12.04 -12.85 -6.16
N HIS A 117 12.47 -11.68 -6.64
CA HIS A 117 12.56 -11.38 -8.06
C HIS A 117 14.03 -11.21 -8.48
N HIS A 118 14.37 -11.77 -9.64
CA HIS A 118 15.64 -11.47 -10.30
C HIS A 118 15.57 -10.09 -10.96
N GLU A 119 16.69 -9.38 -11.00
CA GLU A 119 16.76 -8.10 -11.71
C GLU A 119 16.48 -8.30 -13.20
N ILE A 120 15.49 -7.58 -13.74
CA ILE A 120 15.29 -7.52 -15.20
C ILE A 120 16.33 -6.58 -15.80
N PRO A 121 17.27 -7.08 -16.62
CA PRO A 121 18.32 -6.26 -17.18
C PRO A 121 17.74 -5.10 -18.00
N ASN A 122 18.29 -3.90 -17.81
CA ASN A 122 17.91 -2.68 -18.53
C ASN A 122 16.49 -2.15 -18.29
N PHE A 123 15.65 -2.76 -17.45
CA PHE A 123 14.29 -2.24 -17.18
C PHE A 123 14.31 -0.77 -16.74
N LYS A 124 15.16 -0.44 -15.76
CA LYS A 124 15.31 0.94 -15.27
C LYS A 124 15.74 1.92 -16.38
N LYS A 125 16.64 1.48 -17.28
CA LYS A 125 17.09 2.28 -18.42
C LYS A 125 15.96 2.48 -19.43
N PHE A 126 15.19 1.43 -19.71
CA PHE A 126 14.02 1.48 -20.59
C PHE A 126 13.00 2.51 -20.08
N ILE A 127 12.58 2.41 -18.80
CA ILE A 127 11.65 3.37 -18.18
C ILE A 127 12.19 4.80 -18.23
N GLN A 128 13.48 5.02 -17.96
CA GLN A 128 14.10 6.35 -18.01
C GLN A 128 14.22 6.92 -19.44
N SER A 129 14.39 6.06 -20.44
CA SER A 129 14.51 6.44 -21.86
C SER A 129 13.17 6.64 -22.56
N MET A 130 12.09 6.19 -21.93
CA MET A 130 10.75 6.23 -22.50
C MET A 130 10.29 7.68 -22.68
N ASN A 131 10.07 8.07 -23.93
CA ASN A 131 9.56 9.38 -24.30
C ASN A 131 8.10 9.25 -24.73
N THR A 132 7.21 9.98 -24.06
CA THR A 132 5.76 9.91 -24.31
C THR A 132 5.35 10.59 -25.61
N SER A 133 6.29 11.21 -26.34
CA SER A 133 6.06 11.66 -27.72
C SER A 133 6.12 10.53 -28.74
N GLN A 134 6.81 9.42 -28.43
CA GLN A 134 6.96 8.26 -29.31
C GLN A 134 5.88 7.20 -29.07
N TYR A 135 5.34 7.15 -27.85
CA TYR A 135 4.25 6.26 -27.46
C TYR A 135 3.14 7.09 -26.84
N PRO A 136 1.93 7.16 -27.45
CA PRO A 136 0.79 7.87 -26.88
C PRO A 136 0.20 7.06 -25.72
N ILE A 137 0.98 6.94 -24.64
CA ILE A 137 0.56 6.36 -23.39
C ILE A 137 -0.03 7.51 -22.57
N ASP A 138 -1.25 7.32 -22.09
CA ASP A 138 -1.90 8.32 -21.26
C ASP A 138 -1.33 8.27 -19.84
N PHE A 139 -0.42 9.19 -19.54
CA PHE A 139 0.14 9.38 -18.20
C PHE A 139 -0.78 10.19 -17.27
N SER A 140 -2.01 10.52 -17.68
CA SER A 140 -2.97 11.26 -16.86
C SER A 140 -3.26 10.57 -15.53
N VAL A 141 -3.32 9.24 -15.51
CA VAL A 141 -3.57 8.42 -14.31
C VAL A 141 -2.38 8.49 -13.35
N LEU A 142 -1.16 8.23 -13.84
CA LEU A 142 0.08 8.32 -13.06
C LEU A 142 0.29 9.74 -12.51
N ARG A 143 -0.04 10.76 -13.31
CA ARG A 143 -0.02 12.16 -12.88
C ARG A 143 -1.04 12.42 -11.78
N SER A 144 -2.26 11.93 -11.92
CA SER A 144 -3.34 12.16 -10.95
C SER A 144 -3.02 11.49 -9.61
N GLU A 145 -2.49 10.28 -9.63
CA GLU A 145 -2.02 9.60 -8.44
C GLU A 145 -0.84 10.36 -7.80
N TRP A 146 0.19 10.71 -8.56
CA TRP A 146 1.34 11.46 -8.04
C TRP A 146 0.93 12.83 -7.48
N MET A 147 0.07 13.58 -8.19
CA MET A 147 -0.46 14.86 -7.72
C MET A 147 -1.29 14.70 -6.44
N TYR A 148 -2.13 13.66 -6.35
CA TYR A 148 -2.93 13.39 -5.16
C TYR A 148 -2.06 13.17 -3.92
N PHE A 149 -0.89 12.55 -4.07
CA PHE A 149 0.05 12.31 -2.96
C PHE A 149 0.99 13.48 -2.64
N HIS A 150 1.15 14.46 -3.55
CA HIS A 150 2.17 15.53 -3.41
C HIS A 150 1.63 16.97 -3.56
N CYS A 151 0.32 17.16 -3.41
CA CYS A 151 -0.37 18.45 -3.64
C CYS A 151 0.23 19.66 -2.91
N LEU A 152 0.83 19.50 -1.71
CA LEU A 152 1.41 20.63 -0.96
C LEU A 152 2.71 21.17 -1.57
N ASP A 153 3.44 20.36 -2.32
CA ASP A 153 4.79 20.68 -2.78
C ASP A 153 4.78 21.38 -4.17
N ILE A 154 3.69 21.20 -4.93
CA ILE A 154 3.51 21.78 -6.27
C ILE A 154 3.14 23.26 -6.19
N GLU A 155 2.31 23.66 -5.22
CA GLU A 155 1.85 25.06 -5.13
C GLU A 155 3.00 26.02 -4.82
N SER A 156 4.00 25.57 -4.04
CA SER A 156 5.20 26.36 -3.73
C SER A 156 6.23 26.35 -4.87
N LYS A 157 6.46 25.19 -5.51
CA LYS A 157 7.49 25.02 -6.56
C LYS A 157 7.04 25.47 -7.96
N CYS A 158 5.78 25.25 -8.36
CA CYS A 158 5.26 25.78 -9.64
C CYS A 158 4.97 27.30 -9.59
N ARG A 159 4.81 27.93 -8.41
CA ARG A 159 4.74 29.40 -8.30
C ARG A 159 6.07 30.09 -8.57
N THR A 160 7.19 29.47 -8.20
CA THR A 160 8.53 30.07 -8.35
C THR A 160 9.17 29.81 -9.71
N GLN A 161 8.75 28.77 -10.42
CA GLN A 161 9.17 28.52 -11.80
C GLN A 161 7.96 28.46 -12.72
N SER A 162 7.85 29.44 -13.61
CA SER A 162 7.02 29.42 -14.83
C SER A 162 7.40 28.30 -15.82
N LYS A 163 8.06 27.23 -15.33
CA LYS A 163 8.60 26.08 -16.05
C LYS A 163 8.04 24.75 -15.53
N CYS A 164 6.78 24.73 -15.08
CA CYS A 164 5.99 23.50 -15.19
C CYS A 164 5.59 23.25 -16.67
N ALA A 165 6.52 23.50 -17.59
CA ALA A 165 6.46 22.99 -18.95
C ALA A 165 6.58 21.48 -18.83
N LEU A 166 5.57 20.78 -19.33
CA LEU A 166 5.43 19.34 -19.29
C LEU A 166 6.69 18.67 -19.85
N ASN A 167 7.65 18.34 -19.00
CA ASN A 167 8.64 17.33 -19.35
C ASN A 167 7.91 15.99 -19.30
N ASN A 168 7.39 15.61 -20.45
CA ASN A 168 6.81 14.34 -20.83
C ASN A 168 7.82 13.16 -20.73
N SER A 169 8.64 13.14 -19.68
CA SER A 169 9.66 12.10 -19.48
C SER A 169 9.47 11.47 -18.12
N LEU A 170 9.43 10.14 -18.08
CA LEU A 170 9.44 9.35 -16.86
C LEU A 170 10.69 9.61 -15.99
N LYS A 171 11.78 10.07 -16.62
CA LYS A 171 12.97 10.58 -15.93
C LYS A 171 12.66 11.73 -14.98
N TRP A 172 11.75 12.63 -15.34
CA TRP A 172 11.33 13.72 -14.46
C TRP A 172 10.55 13.18 -13.26
N PHE A 173 9.60 12.28 -13.46
CA PHE A 173 8.85 11.64 -12.36
C PHE A 173 9.76 10.88 -11.40
N ALA A 174 10.72 10.11 -11.92
CA ALA A 174 11.73 9.43 -11.11
C ALA A 174 12.54 10.43 -10.25
N SER A 175 12.89 11.59 -10.80
CA SER A 175 13.60 12.64 -10.04
C SER A 175 12.75 13.28 -8.93
N GLN A 176 11.42 13.19 -9.04
CA GLN A 176 10.49 13.66 -8.02
C GLN A 176 10.21 12.61 -6.93
N GLY A 177 10.88 11.46 -6.96
CA GLY A 177 10.72 10.40 -5.97
C GLY A 177 9.67 9.35 -6.33
N PHE A 178 9.18 9.34 -7.57
CA PHE A 178 8.44 8.20 -8.09
C PHE A 178 9.38 6.99 -8.18
N ASP A 179 9.04 5.89 -7.53
CA ASP A 179 9.85 4.68 -7.61
C ASP A 179 9.68 4.04 -8.99
N ILE A 180 10.82 3.83 -9.66
CA ILE A 180 10.90 3.19 -10.98
C ILE A 180 11.46 1.76 -10.89
N ALA A 181 11.69 1.26 -9.68
CA ALA A 181 11.90 -0.15 -9.46
C ALA A 181 10.59 -0.92 -9.75
N MET A 182 10.72 -2.12 -10.29
CA MET A 182 9.57 -3.01 -10.40
C MET A 182 9.12 -3.43 -9.00
N ASN A 183 7.82 -3.32 -8.75
CA ASN A 183 7.16 -3.97 -7.62
C ASN A 183 6.67 -5.37 -8.02
N ASP A 184 6.22 -6.16 -7.04
CA ASP A 184 5.75 -7.53 -7.26
C ASP A 184 4.62 -7.62 -8.31
N GLU A 185 3.73 -6.62 -8.39
CA GLU A 185 2.67 -6.59 -9.39
C GLU A 185 3.21 -6.41 -10.82
N SER A 186 4.14 -5.47 -11.00
CA SER A 186 4.80 -5.25 -12.30
C SER A 186 5.68 -6.40 -12.74
N TYR A 187 6.31 -7.12 -11.80
CA TYR A 187 7.05 -8.35 -12.09
C TYR A 187 6.13 -9.48 -12.54
N ASN A 188 4.98 -9.67 -11.88
CA ASN A 188 4.03 -10.73 -12.26
C ASN A 188 3.38 -10.51 -13.63
N LEU A 189 3.34 -9.26 -14.13
CA LEU A 189 2.82 -8.92 -15.46
C LEU A 189 3.82 -9.17 -16.61
N TYR A 190 5.13 -9.25 -16.32
CA TYR A 190 6.18 -9.47 -17.31
C TYR A 190 6.33 -10.95 -17.67
#